data_AF-A0A1B1YPI9-F1
#
_entry.id   AF-A0A1B1YPI9-F1
#
_cell.length_a   1.000
_cell.length_b   1.000
_cell.length_c   1.000
_cell.angle_alpha   90.00
_cell.angle_beta   90.00
_cell.angle_gamma   90.00
#
_symmetry.space_group_name_H-M   'P 1'
#
loop_
_entity.id
_entity.type
_entity.pdbx_description
1 polymer ?
#
loop_
_entity_poly.entity_id
_entity_poly.type
_entity_poly.pdbx_seq_one_letter_code
_entity_poly.pdbx_strand_id
1 'polypeptide(L)'
;MMQKRLKIAKRILADDGVLITTIDDNEYAHLWILLHEIFPNLTHTCITIQHNPGGTQGKKFSVTHEYAIFSYSSESTIFRKQHTGGDVYNLRRWGSTSGRYEGATCFYPVILDSNYNIIGFGDLLDEELHPTAQVEYNADGTIYVWPIDKNGIEKKWRYGRDTVESVKDRMFIEKRGNRIEIILRRESEPPKTVWTDPLYNAEAHGTDMLKTIIGGGFSYPKSLYAVHDALLFAVSGKKNALIVDFFAGSGTTLHAVNLLNVEDNGNRRCILVTNNEVSDAESKALREQGYQPGDPEWEKHGICRSVTWPRIKYSILGKRDDGTILSGEYYTNQTVSKEVERSFYQLGFIDNPTELTTNAKKQLVSLLRGKDGKSQLPQSLVKADSKFIVSDKHSATILFDVNAVNEWLEALEDQDHITDFYIVVKSAATFKEIKAQVSNLLGPMNVTLQVKRPMSDGFPANVEYFKLGFLDKNSVSLGQQFREILPLLWLKSGAIGRRPEINSDEEPDMLILPQNGFAVLVDETKYAEFAKKISEVNNIKVVYFVTNSEEAFREMTDGIKIKNTYQLYRDYIDNFVLGSRRDS
;
A
#
# COMPACT_ATOMS: atom_id res chain seq x y z
N MET A 1 16.15 -24.41 9.79
CA MET A 1 15.01 -24.54 8.85
C MET A 1 15.03 -23.48 7.75
N MET A 2 15.07 -22.18 8.09
CA MET A 2 14.97 -21.06 7.13
C MET A 2 16.09 -21.01 6.08
N GLN A 3 17.34 -21.34 6.43
CA GLN A 3 18.47 -21.30 5.50
C GLN A 3 18.22 -22.10 4.20
N LYS A 4 17.65 -23.31 4.31
CA LYS A 4 17.34 -24.15 3.13
C LYS A 4 16.30 -23.48 2.22
N ARG A 5 15.26 -22.88 2.81
CA ARG A 5 14.20 -22.18 2.07
C ARG A 5 14.72 -20.92 1.39
N LEU A 6 15.51 -20.11 2.10
CA LEU A 6 16.12 -18.89 1.55
C LEU A 6 17.12 -19.19 0.42
N LYS A 7 17.87 -20.29 0.50
CA LYS A 7 18.73 -20.75 -0.61
C LYS A 7 17.92 -21.11 -1.86
N ILE A 8 16.73 -21.69 -1.72
CA ILE A 8 15.83 -21.95 -2.85
C ILE A 8 15.20 -20.64 -3.33
N ALA A 9 14.75 -19.77 -2.42
CA ALA A 9 14.20 -18.46 -2.75
C ALA A 9 15.18 -17.63 -3.60
N LYS A 10 16.48 -17.69 -3.29
CA LYS A 10 17.55 -17.07 -4.08
C LYS A 10 17.59 -17.54 -5.54
N ARG A 11 17.25 -18.80 -5.83
CA ARG A 11 17.25 -19.36 -7.18
C ARG A 11 16.07 -18.88 -8.03
N ILE A 12 14.98 -18.46 -7.40
CA ILE A 12 13.73 -18.06 -8.07
C ILE A 12 13.49 -16.54 -8.02
N LEU A 13 14.28 -15.80 -7.23
CA LEU A 13 14.23 -14.35 -7.16
C LEU A 13 14.85 -13.80 -8.45
N ALA A 14 14.09 -12.98 -9.19
CA ALA A 14 14.61 -12.26 -10.35
C ALA A 14 15.69 -11.25 -9.94
N ASP A 15 16.55 -10.86 -10.87
CA ASP A 15 17.65 -9.89 -10.62
C ASP A 15 17.12 -8.53 -10.14
N ASP A 16 15.97 -8.10 -10.68
CA ASP A 16 15.23 -6.91 -10.28
C ASP A 16 14.20 -7.16 -9.15
N GLY A 17 14.19 -8.38 -8.59
CA GLY A 17 13.24 -8.85 -7.60
C GLY A 17 13.46 -8.24 -6.21
N VAL A 18 12.45 -8.37 -5.35
CA VAL A 18 12.52 -7.93 -3.94
C VAL A 18 12.05 -9.08 -3.06
N LEU A 19 12.89 -9.50 -2.12
CA LEU A 19 12.51 -10.45 -1.07
C LEU A 19 12.08 -9.67 0.17
N ILE A 20 10.86 -9.93 0.65
CA ILE A 20 10.32 -9.31 1.86
C ILE A 20 10.11 -10.39 2.91
N THR A 21 10.71 -10.22 4.09
CA THR A 21 10.53 -11.13 5.22
C THR A 21 10.02 -10.39 6.44
N THR A 22 8.83 -10.75 6.92
CA THR A 22 8.30 -10.21 8.19
C THR A 22 8.75 -11.07 9.36
N ILE A 23 9.17 -10.44 10.46
CA ILE A 23 9.67 -11.14 11.65
C ILE A 23 9.38 -10.33 12.91
N ASP A 24 9.21 -11.02 14.04
CA ASP A 24 9.13 -10.40 15.36
C ASP A 24 10.54 -10.11 15.91
N ASP A 25 10.62 -9.67 17.17
CA ASP A 25 11.87 -9.38 17.87
C ASP A 25 12.66 -10.64 18.28
N ASN A 26 11.99 -11.78 18.45
CA ASN A 26 12.61 -13.02 18.92
C ASN A 26 13.68 -13.54 17.95
N GLU A 27 13.38 -13.54 16.65
CA GLU A 27 14.27 -14.11 15.62
C GLU A 27 14.84 -13.06 14.64
N TYR A 28 14.57 -11.77 14.88
CA TYR A 28 15.06 -10.67 14.04
C TYR A 28 16.57 -10.74 13.82
N ALA A 29 17.36 -10.84 14.89
CA ALA A 29 18.83 -10.80 14.79
C ALA A 29 19.39 -12.01 14.02
N HIS A 30 18.84 -13.21 14.25
CA HIS A 30 19.25 -14.41 13.54
C HIS A 30 18.89 -14.35 12.06
N LEU A 31 17.67 -13.90 11.74
CA LEU A 31 17.24 -13.72 10.35
C LEU A 31 18.07 -12.64 9.64
N TRP A 32 18.39 -11.54 10.32
CA TRP A 32 19.22 -10.46 9.79
C TRP A 32 20.59 -10.97 9.36
N ILE A 33 21.29 -11.72 10.23
CA ILE A 33 22.59 -12.32 9.91
C ILE A 33 22.46 -13.33 8.77
N LEU A 34 21.43 -14.18 8.81
CA LEU A 34 21.21 -15.21 7.81
C LEU A 34 20.95 -14.62 6.41
N LEU A 35 20.21 -13.51 6.33
CA LEU A 35 19.99 -12.80 5.08
C LEU A 35 21.31 -12.26 4.51
N HIS A 36 22.18 -11.66 5.34
CA HIS A 36 23.49 -11.17 4.90
C HIS A 36 24.42 -12.31 4.45
N GLU A 37 24.33 -13.49 5.08
CA GLU A 37 25.10 -14.67 4.66
C GLU A 37 24.65 -15.21 3.30
N ILE A 38 23.34 -15.32 3.07
CA ILE A 38 22.78 -15.92 1.84
C ILE A 38 22.77 -14.92 0.68
N PHE A 39 22.57 -13.63 0.96
CA PHE A 39 22.40 -12.55 0.01
C PHE A 39 23.41 -11.40 0.22
N PRO A 40 24.73 -11.68 0.22
CA PRO A 40 25.73 -10.68 0.60
C PRO A 40 25.79 -9.45 -0.32
N ASN A 41 25.28 -9.57 -1.55
CA ASN A 41 25.27 -8.50 -2.55
C ASN A 41 23.94 -7.71 -2.57
N LEU A 42 22.95 -8.11 -1.76
CA LEU A 42 21.69 -7.39 -1.68
C LEU A 42 21.77 -6.32 -0.58
N THR A 43 21.08 -5.22 -0.82
CA THR A 43 20.80 -4.24 0.23
C THR A 43 19.68 -4.79 1.12
N HIS A 44 19.89 -4.74 2.43
CA HIS A 44 18.88 -5.11 3.43
C HIS A 44 18.39 -3.87 4.16
N THR A 45 17.09 -3.57 4.06
CA THR A 45 16.45 -2.44 4.74
C THR A 45 15.40 -2.96 5.71
N CYS A 46 15.55 -2.62 7.00
CA CYS A 46 14.59 -2.96 8.03
C CYS A 46 13.52 -1.87 8.16
N ILE A 47 12.26 -2.29 8.15
CA ILE A 47 11.08 -1.45 8.34
C ILE A 47 10.37 -1.89 9.61
N THR A 48 10.14 -0.98 10.54
CA THR A 48 9.34 -1.22 11.73
C THR A 48 7.87 -0.97 11.42
N ILE A 49 7.02 -1.96 11.66
CA ILE A 49 5.57 -1.88 11.44
C ILE A 49 4.85 -1.95 12.79
N GLN A 50 4.20 -0.85 13.18
CA GLN A 50 3.36 -0.82 14.37
C GLN A 50 2.04 -1.54 14.10
N HIS A 51 2.01 -2.85 14.37
CA HIS A 51 0.85 -3.70 14.14
C HIS A 51 -0.15 -3.76 15.31
N ASN A 52 0.21 -3.24 16.48
CA ASN A 52 -0.61 -3.26 17.70
C ASN A 52 -0.28 -2.04 18.58
N PRO A 53 -0.91 -0.88 18.34
CA PRO A 53 -0.66 0.34 19.13
C PRO A 53 -0.97 0.20 20.62
N GLY A 54 -1.93 -0.64 21.00
CA GLY A 54 -2.27 -0.92 22.41
C GLY A 54 -1.19 -1.72 23.13
N GLY A 55 -0.37 -2.43 22.36
CA GLY A 55 0.72 -3.25 22.84
C GLY A 55 0.24 -4.57 23.44
N THR A 56 1.05 -5.61 23.25
CA THR A 56 0.88 -6.87 23.96
C THR A 56 1.62 -6.78 25.28
N GLN A 57 0.97 -7.15 26.39
CA GLN A 57 1.56 -7.06 27.72
C GLN A 57 2.81 -7.95 27.82
N GLY A 58 3.99 -7.32 27.79
CA GLY A 58 5.24 -8.00 28.08
C GLY A 58 5.58 -7.97 29.58
N LYS A 59 6.67 -8.64 29.98
CA LYS A 59 7.10 -8.70 31.39
C LYS A 59 7.52 -7.33 31.95
N LYS A 60 8.00 -6.41 31.11
CA LYS A 60 8.49 -5.07 31.50
C LYS A 60 8.09 -3.97 30.50
N PHE A 61 8.03 -4.29 29.22
CA PHE A 61 7.63 -3.38 28.15
C PHE A 61 6.51 -4.01 27.32
N SER A 62 5.58 -3.19 26.82
CA SER A 62 4.54 -3.65 25.89
C SER A 62 5.06 -3.63 24.46
N VAL A 63 4.96 -4.75 23.76
CA VAL A 63 5.42 -4.88 22.36
C VAL A 63 4.32 -4.38 21.43
N THR A 64 4.64 -3.42 20.57
CA THR A 64 3.65 -2.76 19.69
C THR A 64 3.90 -2.98 18.20
N HIS A 65 5.09 -3.49 17.85
CA HIS A 65 5.58 -3.52 16.49
C HIS A 65 6.22 -4.86 16.13
N GLU A 66 6.32 -5.08 14.84
CA GLU A 66 7.11 -6.13 14.19
C GLU A 66 8.01 -5.51 13.12
N TYR A 67 8.81 -6.33 12.44
CA TYR A 67 9.72 -5.88 11.39
C TYR A 67 9.37 -6.49 10.04
N ALA A 68 9.58 -5.73 8.96
CA ALA A 68 9.66 -6.22 7.60
C ALA A 68 11.04 -5.87 7.03
N ILE A 69 11.79 -6.89 6.61
CA ILE A 69 13.11 -6.72 6.00
C ILE A 69 12.96 -6.83 4.49
N PHE A 70 13.29 -5.75 3.77
CA PHE A 70 13.34 -5.71 2.32
C PHE A 70 14.77 -6.00 1.88
N SER A 71 14.95 -7.06 1.09
CA SER A 71 16.23 -7.45 0.50
C SER A 71 16.15 -7.32 -1.02
N TYR A 72 16.98 -6.45 -1.60
CA TYR A 72 16.88 -6.05 -3.00
C TYR A 72 18.23 -5.67 -3.61
N SER A 73 18.34 -5.74 -4.94
CA SER A 73 19.56 -5.42 -5.68
C SER A 73 19.56 -3.95 -6.12
N SER A 74 20.65 -3.50 -6.76
CA SER A 74 20.69 -2.21 -7.44
C SER A 74 19.79 -2.12 -8.67
N GLU A 75 19.33 -3.26 -9.21
CA GLU A 75 18.40 -3.33 -10.35
C GLU A 75 16.94 -3.25 -9.88
N SER A 76 16.69 -3.52 -8.60
CA SER A 76 15.35 -3.46 -8.01
C SER A 76 14.90 -2.01 -7.79
N THR A 77 13.67 -1.71 -8.20
CA THR A 77 13.02 -0.44 -7.88
C THR A 77 12.16 -0.59 -6.62
N ILE A 78 12.43 0.24 -5.60
CA ILE A 78 11.50 0.47 -4.50
C ILE A 78 10.58 1.64 -4.89
N PHE A 79 9.33 1.31 -5.20
CA PHE A 79 8.34 2.27 -5.66
C PHE A 79 7.93 3.23 -4.55
N ARG A 80 7.49 4.43 -4.95
CA ARG A 80 7.03 5.49 -4.06
C ARG A 80 5.52 5.43 -3.92
N LYS A 81 4.99 5.69 -2.72
CA LYS A 81 3.54 5.81 -2.49
C LYS A 81 3.04 7.02 -3.27
N GLN A 82 2.05 6.83 -4.14
CA GLN A 82 1.45 7.91 -4.91
C GLN A 82 0.37 8.62 -4.07
N HIS A 83 0.25 9.93 -4.27
CA HIS A 83 -0.78 10.78 -3.67
C HIS A 83 -1.76 11.20 -4.77
N THR A 84 -2.81 10.41 -4.98
CA THR A 84 -3.78 10.65 -6.07
C THR A 84 -4.82 11.71 -5.71
N GLY A 85 -4.99 12.02 -4.43
CA GLY A 85 -5.95 13.00 -3.92
C GLY A 85 -5.50 14.45 -4.02
N GLY A 86 -4.39 14.74 -4.72
CA GLY A 86 -3.92 16.11 -4.90
C GLY A 86 -3.46 16.76 -3.60
N ASP A 87 -2.85 15.98 -2.70
CA ASP A 87 -2.24 16.50 -1.48
C ASP A 87 -1.26 17.62 -1.82
N VAL A 88 -1.30 18.71 -1.05
CA VAL A 88 -0.46 19.88 -1.29
C VAL A 88 0.20 20.34 -0.01
N TYR A 89 1.30 21.07 -0.15
CA TYR A 89 1.90 21.80 0.95
C TYR A 89 2.49 23.10 0.46
N ASN A 90 2.52 24.09 1.35
CA ASN A 90 3.17 25.36 1.06
C ASN A 90 4.68 25.15 0.87
N LEU A 91 5.25 25.72 -0.19
CA LEU A 91 6.67 25.65 -0.52
C LEU A 91 7.53 26.31 0.56
N ARG A 92 7.02 27.35 1.23
CA ARG A 92 7.66 27.98 2.38
C ARG A 92 7.64 27.05 3.59
N ARG A 93 8.75 26.98 4.30
CA ARG A 93 8.85 26.30 5.60
C ARG A 93 8.22 27.18 6.69
N TRP A 94 7.66 26.53 7.69
CA TRP A 94 7.07 27.16 8.86
C TRP A 94 7.72 26.61 10.14
N GLY A 95 7.56 27.33 11.25
CA GLY A 95 8.08 26.95 12.56
C GLY A 95 9.30 27.77 13.00
N SER A 96 9.75 27.52 14.22
CA SER A 96 10.92 28.21 14.81
C SER A 96 12.23 27.87 14.12
N THR A 97 12.31 26.71 13.45
CA THR A 97 13.48 26.22 12.70
C THR A 97 13.34 26.40 11.19
N SER A 98 12.79 27.54 10.78
CA SER A 98 12.54 27.85 9.36
C SER A 98 13.02 29.23 8.94
N GLY A 99 13.85 29.89 9.76
CA GLY A 99 14.43 31.18 9.39
C GLY A 99 15.31 31.07 8.15
N ARG A 100 15.47 32.19 7.42
CA ARG A 100 16.37 32.31 6.26
C ARG A 100 17.75 31.69 6.50
N TYR A 101 18.35 32.01 7.64
CA TYR A 101 19.72 31.60 8.01
C TYR A 101 19.88 30.10 8.31
N GLU A 102 18.79 29.34 8.33
CA GLU A 102 18.83 27.89 8.53
C GLU A 102 18.88 27.10 7.21
N GLY A 103 19.14 27.77 6.09
CA GLY A 103 19.32 27.16 4.77
C GLY A 103 19.90 28.15 3.77
N ALA A 104 21.23 28.15 3.63
CA ALA A 104 21.99 29.13 2.83
C ALA A 104 21.56 29.24 1.35
N THR A 105 20.97 28.17 0.78
CA THR A 105 20.55 28.15 -0.63
C THR A 105 19.03 28.25 -0.81
N CYS A 106 18.26 28.53 0.25
CA CYS A 106 16.79 28.44 0.22
C CYS A 106 16.08 29.80 0.25
N PHE A 107 16.78 30.91 0.00
CA PHE A 107 16.22 32.26 0.00
C PHE A 107 16.49 32.96 -1.33
N TYR A 108 15.48 32.99 -2.19
CA TYR A 108 15.47 33.55 -3.53
C TYR A 108 14.03 33.87 -3.93
N PRO A 109 13.76 34.74 -4.92
CA PRO A 109 12.39 35.03 -5.31
C PRO A 109 11.87 33.94 -6.27
N VAL A 110 10.62 33.52 -6.06
CA VAL A 110 9.85 32.83 -7.11
C VAL A 110 9.30 33.91 -8.04
N ILE A 111 9.57 33.78 -9.35
CA ILE A 111 9.23 34.80 -10.34
C ILE A 111 7.95 34.41 -11.06
N LEU A 112 6.97 35.31 -11.06
CA LEU A 112 5.72 35.18 -11.79
C LEU A 112 5.65 36.18 -12.95
N ASP A 113 4.87 35.85 -13.98
CA ASP A 113 4.44 36.82 -15.00
C ASP A 113 3.26 37.67 -14.52
N SER A 114 2.82 38.63 -15.34
CA SER A 114 1.66 39.49 -15.07
C SER A 114 0.33 38.72 -14.93
N ASN A 115 0.28 37.48 -15.41
CA ASN A 115 -0.87 36.58 -15.29
C ASN A 115 -0.73 35.61 -14.11
N TYR A 116 0.29 35.78 -13.25
CA TYR A 116 0.59 34.96 -12.09
C TYR A 116 1.02 33.52 -12.40
N ASN A 117 1.54 33.26 -13.60
CA ASN A 117 2.18 31.99 -13.90
C ASN A 117 3.61 31.98 -13.37
N ILE A 118 4.04 30.86 -12.76
CA ILE A 118 5.44 30.71 -12.31
C ILE A 118 6.34 30.55 -13.54
N ILE A 119 7.14 31.57 -13.83
CA ILE A 119 8.02 31.59 -15.00
C ILE A 119 9.46 31.21 -14.65
N GLY A 120 9.88 31.34 -13.39
CA GLY A 120 11.22 30.92 -12.97
C GLY A 120 11.54 31.25 -11.52
N PHE A 121 12.83 31.25 -11.20
CA PHE A 121 13.36 31.52 -9.86
C PHE A 121 14.57 32.46 -10.00
N GLY A 122 14.60 33.52 -9.21
CA GLY A 122 15.73 34.45 -9.20
C GLY A 122 16.94 33.88 -8.46
N ASP A 123 18.01 34.66 -8.38
CA ASP A 123 19.24 34.24 -7.70
C ASP A 123 19.11 34.29 -6.17
N LEU A 124 20.09 33.69 -5.50
CA LEU A 124 20.22 33.81 -4.05
C LEU A 124 20.42 35.28 -3.68
N LEU A 125 19.67 35.74 -2.69
CA LEU A 125 19.83 37.10 -2.18
C LEU A 125 20.94 37.12 -1.13
N ASP A 126 21.86 38.08 -1.29
CA ASP A 126 22.93 38.35 -0.32
C ASP A 126 22.38 38.51 1.10
N GLU A 127 23.06 37.96 2.10
CA GLU A 127 22.60 37.93 3.49
C GLU A 127 22.35 39.32 4.08
N GLU A 128 23.01 40.36 3.58
CA GLU A 128 22.83 41.75 4.02
C GLU A 128 21.61 42.44 3.39
N LEU A 129 21.05 41.85 2.33
CA LEU A 129 19.90 42.40 1.61
C LEU A 129 18.60 41.74 2.09
N HIS A 130 17.60 42.57 2.37
CA HIS A 130 16.30 42.16 2.88
C HIS A 130 15.17 42.69 1.99
N PRO A 131 14.32 41.83 1.42
CA PRO A 131 13.16 42.28 0.66
C PRO A 131 12.20 43.06 1.57
N THR A 132 11.57 44.09 1.01
CA THR A 132 10.69 44.97 1.82
C THR A 132 9.31 44.37 2.04
N ALA A 133 8.92 43.42 1.20
CA ALA A 133 7.64 42.73 1.26
C ALA A 133 7.75 41.30 0.71
N GLN A 134 6.75 40.47 1.01
CA GLN A 134 6.64 39.14 0.39
C GLN A 134 6.49 39.23 -1.13
N VAL A 135 5.76 40.23 -1.63
CA VAL A 135 5.43 40.37 -3.05
C VAL A 135 5.96 41.70 -3.57
N GLU A 136 6.81 41.67 -4.59
CA GLU A 136 7.37 42.85 -5.23
C GLU A 136 6.98 42.88 -6.72
N TYR A 137 6.35 43.97 -7.15
CA TYR A 137 5.93 44.15 -8.54
C TYR A 137 6.98 44.97 -9.28
N ASN A 138 7.60 44.38 -10.30
CA ASN A 138 8.68 45.00 -11.05
C ASN A 138 8.16 45.76 -12.28
N ALA A 139 8.93 46.75 -12.72
CA ALA A 139 8.58 47.59 -13.88
C ALA A 139 8.51 46.83 -15.21
N ASP A 140 9.18 45.67 -15.30
CA ASP A 140 9.14 44.78 -16.47
C ASP A 140 7.90 43.87 -16.51
N GLY A 141 7.00 44.00 -15.53
CA GLY A 141 5.78 43.21 -15.41
C GLY A 141 5.96 41.87 -14.69
N THR A 142 7.18 41.56 -14.21
CA THR A 142 7.40 40.39 -13.35
C THR A 142 6.98 40.65 -11.91
N ILE A 143 6.61 39.59 -11.21
CA ILE A 143 6.24 39.64 -9.79
C ILE A 143 7.18 38.71 -9.03
N TYR A 144 7.89 39.24 -8.05
CA TYR A 144 8.74 38.45 -7.18
C TYR A 144 8.00 38.07 -5.92
N VAL A 145 8.04 36.78 -5.57
CA VAL A 145 7.48 36.25 -4.32
C VAL A 145 8.61 35.70 -3.47
N TRP A 146 8.84 36.33 -2.32
CA TRP A 146 9.87 35.97 -1.34
C TRP A 146 9.31 35.07 -0.23
N PRO A 147 10.13 34.23 0.43
CA PRO A 147 9.68 33.37 1.52
C PRO A 147 9.52 34.16 2.83
N ILE A 148 8.62 35.15 2.85
CA ILE A 148 8.37 36.03 4.01
C ILE A 148 6.98 35.71 4.58
N ASP A 149 6.90 35.53 5.90
CA ASP A 149 5.62 35.26 6.57
C ASP A 149 4.77 36.54 6.78
N LYS A 150 3.59 36.40 7.40
CA LYS A 150 2.68 37.54 7.62
C LYS A 150 3.19 38.58 8.61
N ASN A 151 4.15 38.22 9.45
CA ASN A 151 4.77 39.13 10.40
C ASN A 151 6.01 39.83 9.81
N GLY A 152 6.28 39.64 8.50
CA GLY A 152 7.49 40.16 7.86
C GLY A 152 8.75 39.37 8.20
N ILE A 153 8.63 38.17 8.80
CA ILE A 153 9.80 37.37 9.15
C ILE A 153 10.27 36.59 7.94
N GLU A 154 11.55 36.74 7.60
CA GLU A 154 12.22 35.97 6.55
C GLU A 154 12.33 34.49 6.95
N LYS A 155 11.68 33.65 6.14
CA LYS A 155 11.73 32.19 6.23
C LYS A 155 12.60 31.62 5.12
N LYS A 156 12.50 30.32 4.88
CA LYS A 156 13.17 29.63 3.78
C LYS A 156 12.19 28.81 2.94
N TRP A 157 12.51 28.64 1.66
CA TRP A 157 11.88 27.63 0.82
C TRP A 157 12.28 26.22 1.25
N ARG A 158 11.48 25.22 0.87
CA ARG A 158 11.79 23.80 1.08
C ARG A 158 12.93 23.29 0.21
N TYR A 159 13.10 23.88 -0.98
CA TYR A 159 14.09 23.49 -1.96
C TYR A 159 15.18 24.55 -2.03
N GLY A 160 16.41 24.11 -2.23
CA GLY A 160 17.52 25.00 -2.53
C GLY A 160 17.41 25.51 -3.97
N ARG A 161 18.09 26.62 -4.26
CA ARG A 161 18.13 27.21 -5.59
C ARG A 161 18.63 26.23 -6.65
N ASP A 162 19.50 25.30 -6.29
CA ASP A 162 20.04 24.25 -7.16
C ASP A 162 19.05 23.14 -7.53
N THR A 163 17.95 23.00 -6.77
CA THR A 163 17.01 21.87 -6.90
C THR A 163 15.58 22.29 -7.23
N VAL A 164 15.23 23.56 -7.10
CA VAL A 164 13.86 24.06 -7.22
C VAL A 164 13.27 23.90 -8.63
N GLU A 165 14.09 23.99 -9.68
CA GLU A 165 13.66 23.77 -11.06
C GLU A 165 13.00 22.40 -11.25
N SER A 166 13.53 21.36 -10.60
CA SER A 166 13.03 19.98 -10.72
C SER A 166 11.60 19.79 -10.20
N VAL A 167 11.06 20.78 -9.49
CA VAL A 167 9.74 20.72 -8.87
C VAL A 167 8.78 21.81 -9.38
N LYS A 168 9.22 22.66 -10.32
CA LYS A 168 8.46 23.80 -10.87
C LYS A 168 7.09 23.39 -11.43
N ASP A 169 7.03 22.31 -12.21
CA ASP A 169 5.80 21.86 -12.87
C ASP A 169 4.70 21.40 -11.91
N ARG A 170 5.05 21.23 -10.63
CA ARG A 170 4.14 20.83 -9.56
C ARG A 170 3.72 22.00 -8.68
N MET A 171 4.27 23.19 -8.93
CA MET A 171 3.96 24.39 -8.19
C MET A 171 2.78 25.12 -8.82
N PHE A 172 1.96 25.72 -7.97
CA PHE A 172 0.93 26.68 -8.37
C PHE A 172 0.77 27.73 -7.27
N ILE A 173 0.09 28.82 -7.58
CA ILE A 173 -0.09 29.92 -6.63
C ILE A 173 -1.49 29.91 -6.01
N GLU A 174 -1.57 30.27 -4.75
CA GLU A 174 -2.82 30.62 -4.07
C GLU A 174 -2.75 32.08 -3.63
N LYS A 175 -3.70 32.91 -4.08
CA LYS A 175 -3.82 34.31 -3.64
C LYS A 175 -4.66 34.39 -2.39
N ARG A 176 -4.17 35.14 -1.40
CA ARG A 176 -4.86 35.38 -0.13
C ARG A 176 -4.74 36.86 0.21
N GLY A 177 -5.75 37.65 -0.19
CA GLY A 177 -5.68 39.10 -0.14
C GLY A 177 -4.48 39.63 -0.92
N ASN A 178 -3.55 40.30 -0.23
CA ASN A 178 -2.32 40.85 -0.80
C ASN A 178 -1.15 39.85 -0.81
N ARG A 179 -1.31 38.66 -0.24
CA ARG A 179 -0.28 37.62 -0.17
C ARG A 179 -0.41 36.65 -1.35
N ILE A 180 0.73 36.11 -1.76
CA ILE A 180 0.82 35.05 -2.77
C ILE A 180 1.58 33.90 -2.14
N GLU A 181 0.87 32.79 -1.90
CA GLU A 181 1.48 31.58 -1.38
C GLU A 181 1.82 30.64 -2.55
N ILE A 182 3.03 30.08 -2.51
CA ILE A 182 3.50 29.11 -3.51
C ILE A 182 3.20 27.72 -2.95
N ILE A 183 2.32 26.99 -3.62
CA ILE A 183 1.85 25.67 -3.20
C ILE A 183 2.48 24.61 -4.09
N LEU A 184 2.95 23.53 -3.48
CA LEU A 184 3.57 22.40 -4.17
C LEU A 184 2.67 21.16 -4.04
N ARG A 185 2.31 20.57 -5.18
CA ARG A 185 1.61 19.30 -5.23
C ARG A 185 2.54 18.18 -4.78
N ARG A 186 2.08 17.40 -3.81
CA ARG A 186 2.70 16.17 -3.37
C ARG A 186 2.22 15.05 -4.27
N GLU A 187 3.10 14.52 -5.12
CA GLU A 187 2.74 13.42 -6.03
C GLU A 187 3.12 12.07 -5.47
N SER A 188 4.29 11.96 -4.82
CA SER A 188 4.74 10.71 -4.24
C SER A 188 5.73 10.88 -3.09
N GLU A 189 5.72 9.93 -2.16
CA GLU A 189 6.70 9.85 -1.07
C GLU A 189 7.43 8.50 -1.05
N PRO A 190 8.72 8.47 -0.68
CA PRO A 190 9.39 7.19 -0.50
C PRO A 190 8.81 6.48 0.74
N PRO A 191 8.87 5.14 0.80
CA PRO A 191 8.48 4.42 2.01
C PRO A 191 9.36 4.88 3.18
N LYS A 192 8.71 5.14 4.32
CA LYS A 192 9.42 5.41 5.58
C LYS A 192 9.91 4.10 6.19
N THR A 193 10.91 4.17 7.07
CA THR A 193 11.39 3.00 7.83
C THR A 193 10.55 2.69 9.07
N VAL A 194 9.58 3.54 9.41
CA VAL A 194 8.63 3.33 10.50
C VAL A 194 7.22 3.57 10.00
N TRP A 195 6.37 2.55 10.14
CA TRP A 195 5.02 2.48 9.63
C TRP A 195 4.05 2.45 10.81
N THR A 196 3.23 3.49 10.95
CA THR A 196 2.30 3.69 12.08
C THR A 196 0.88 3.97 11.63
N ASP A 197 0.54 3.64 10.40
CA ASP A 197 -0.83 3.79 9.91
C ASP A 197 -1.77 2.86 10.71
N PRO A 198 -2.91 3.35 11.23
CA PRO A 198 -3.89 2.51 11.91
C PRO A 198 -4.34 1.29 11.10
N LEU A 199 -4.29 1.37 9.77
CA LEU A 199 -4.61 0.25 8.88
C LEU A 199 -3.66 -0.96 9.05
N TYR A 200 -2.47 -0.76 9.61
CA TYR A 200 -1.54 -1.86 9.88
C TYR A 200 -1.90 -2.67 11.14
N ASN A 201 -2.95 -2.29 11.87
CA ASN A 201 -3.43 -3.02 13.03
C ASN A 201 -3.84 -4.47 12.66
N ALA A 202 -3.14 -5.46 13.22
CA ALA A 202 -3.34 -6.88 12.90
C ALA A 202 -4.63 -7.46 13.50
N GLU A 203 -5.16 -6.88 14.58
CA GLU A 203 -6.45 -7.28 15.15
C GLU A 203 -7.59 -6.85 14.24
N ALA A 204 -7.70 -5.55 13.97
CA ALA A 204 -8.79 -4.97 13.17
C ALA A 204 -8.75 -5.40 11.70
N HIS A 205 -7.56 -5.41 11.10
CA HIS A 205 -7.40 -5.64 9.65
C HIS A 205 -6.73 -6.98 9.30
N GLY A 206 -6.49 -7.81 10.31
CA GLY A 206 -6.15 -9.22 10.18
C GLY A 206 -7.26 -10.09 10.74
N THR A 207 -7.36 -10.17 12.08
CA THR A 207 -8.23 -11.11 12.81
C THR A 207 -9.72 -10.83 12.56
N ASP A 208 -10.19 -9.62 12.83
CA ASP A 208 -11.60 -9.25 12.71
C ASP A 208 -12.08 -9.26 11.27
N MET A 209 -11.25 -8.74 10.35
CA MET A 209 -11.50 -8.83 8.92
C MET A 209 -11.65 -10.29 8.47
N LEU A 210 -10.75 -11.18 8.89
CA LEU A 210 -10.80 -12.58 8.52
C LEU A 210 -12.07 -13.24 9.08
N LYS A 211 -12.41 -12.97 10.35
CA LYS A 211 -13.66 -13.45 10.97
C LYS A 211 -14.90 -13.01 10.19
N THR A 212 -14.93 -11.78 9.68
CA THR A 212 -16.01 -11.29 8.81
C THR A 212 -16.04 -12.04 7.48
N ILE A 213 -14.89 -12.39 6.90
CA ILE A 213 -14.82 -13.12 5.63
C ILE A 213 -15.27 -14.57 5.79
N ILE A 214 -14.69 -15.33 6.73
CA ILE A 214 -14.87 -16.79 6.81
C ILE A 214 -15.85 -17.24 7.90
N GLY A 215 -16.24 -16.38 8.84
CA GLY A 215 -17.13 -16.70 9.96
C GLY A 215 -16.46 -17.40 11.15
N GLY A 216 -15.27 -17.97 10.96
CA GLY A 216 -14.42 -18.57 11.99
C GLY A 216 -13.24 -17.69 12.40
N GLY A 217 -12.58 -18.04 13.51
CA GLY A 217 -11.37 -17.34 13.99
C GLY A 217 -10.09 -18.00 13.51
N PHE A 218 -9.08 -17.20 13.19
CA PHE A 218 -7.70 -17.61 13.04
C PHE A 218 -6.84 -16.63 13.82
N SER A 219 -5.87 -17.14 14.58
CA SER A 219 -5.05 -16.29 15.45
C SER A 219 -3.89 -15.69 14.68
N TYR A 220 -3.67 -14.38 14.87
CA TYR A 220 -2.50 -13.65 14.36
C TYR A 220 -2.30 -13.62 12.83
N PRO A 221 -3.35 -13.49 11.98
CA PRO A 221 -3.13 -13.14 10.58
C PRO A 221 -2.47 -11.76 10.48
N LYS A 222 -1.62 -11.56 9.47
CA LYS A 222 -1.09 -10.24 9.14
C LYS A 222 -2.24 -9.30 8.74
N SER A 223 -2.08 -8.01 9.02
CA SER A 223 -2.98 -6.99 8.45
C SER A 223 -2.93 -7.06 6.92
N LEU A 224 -4.10 -7.04 6.27
CA LEU A 224 -4.21 -6.94 4.82
C LEU A 224 -3.41 -5.74 4.29
N TYR A 225 -3.50 -4.60 4.97
CA TYR A 225 -2.92 -3.34 4.52
C TYR A 225 -1.40 -3.26 4.73
N ALA A 226 -0.87 -3.95 5.74
CA ALA A 226 0.58 -4.05 5.93
C ALA A 226 1.23 -4.86 4.79
N VAL A 227 0.63 -5.99 4.42
CA VAL A 227 1.11 -6.81 3.30
C VAL A 227 0.89 -6.08 1.97
N HIS A 228 -0.26 -5.42 1.81
CA HIS A 228 -0.58 -4.60 0.66
C HIS A 228 0.48 -3.52 0.40
N ASP A 229 0.82 -2.70 1.39
CA ASP A 229 1.79 -1.63 1.20
C ASP A 229 3.20 -2.19 0.97
N ALA A 230 3.56 -3.30 1.62
CA ALA A 230 4.83 -3.98 1.35
C ALA A 230 4.94 -4.43 -0.12
N LEU A 231 3.88 -5.01 -0.67
CA LEU A 231 3.81 -5.36 -2.07
C LEU A 231 3.76 -4.12 -2.98
N LEU A 232 3.00 -3.09 -2.63
CA LEU A 232 2.92 -1.83 -3.38
C LEU A 232 4.33 -1.28 -3.65
N PHE A 233 5.17 -1.20 -2.62
CA PHE A 233 6.54 -0.72 -2.74
C PHE A 233 7.45 -1.61 -3.58
N ALA A 234 7.18 -2.91 -3.66
CA ALA A 234 7.98 -3.84 -4.47
C ALA A 234 7.50 -3.95 -5.93
N VAL A 235 6.20 -3.77 -6.21
CA VAL A 235 5.60 -4.16 -7.51
C VAL A 235 4.63 -3.14 -8.13
N SER A 236 4.49 -1.92 -7.63
CA SER A 236 3.56 -0.91 -8.20
C SER A 236 3.78 -0.67 -9.71
N GLY A 237 5.03 -0.53 -10.17
CA GLY A 237 5.35 -0.42 -11.60
C GLY A 237 5.40 -1.76 -12.35
N LYS A 238 5.27 -2.90 -11.66
CA LYS A 238 5.39 -4.25 -12.24
C LYS A 238 4.01 -4.92 -12.32
N LYS A 239 3.17 -4.42 -13.23
CA LYS A 239 1.76 -4.86 -13.38
C LYS A 239 1.58 -6.34 -13.68
N ASN A 240 2.59 -7.05 -14.17
CA ASN A 240 2.52 -8.48 -14.50
C ASN A 240 3.42 -9.35 -13.58
N ALA A 241 3.87 -8.80 -12.44
CA ALA A 241 4.77 -9.49 -11.52
C ALA A 241 4.21 -10.83 -11.04
N LEU A 242 5.11 -11.78 -10.80
CA LEU A 242 4.81 -13.02 -10.09
C LEU A 242 5.27 -12.89 -8.63
N ILE A 243 4.34 -13.03 -7.70
CA ILE A 243 4.58 -12.98 -6.26
C ILE A 243 4.55 -14.42 -5.74
N VAL A 244 5.56 -14.82 -4.97
CA VAL A 244 5.60 -16.14 -4.34
C VAL A 244 5.65 -15.95 -2.84
N ASP A 245 4.69 -16.55 -2.13
CA ASP A 245 4.67 -16.61 -0.67
C ASP A 245 4.68 -18.06 -0.24
N PHE A 246 5.83 -18.50 0.26
CA PHE A 246 6.05 -19.87 0.70
C PHE A 246 5.82 -20.09 2.21
N PHE A 247 5.16 -19.12 2.86
CA PHE A 247 4.62 -19.18 4.22
C PHE A 247 3.23 -18.53 4.26
N ALA A 248 2.34 -18.95 3.36
CA ALA A 248 1.11 -18.21 3.09
C ALA A 248 0.17 -18.05 4.30
N GLY A 249 0.19 -19.00 5.25
CA GLY A 249 -0.66 -18.97 6.43
C GLY A 249 -2.12 -18.77 6.05
N SER A 250 -2.74 -17.68 6.52
CA SER A 250 -4.13 -17.35 6.21
C SER A 250 -4.40 -16.95 4.75
N GLY A 251 -3.39 -16.76 3.91
CA GLY A 251 -3.54 -16.32 2.51
C GLY A 251 -3.64 -14.80 2.35
N THR A 252 -3.03 -14.03 3.24
CA THR A 252 -3.12 -12.55 3.21
C THR A 252 -2.45 -11.97 1.96
N THR A 253 -1.37 -12.59 1.47
CA THR A 253 -0.60 -12.11 0.31
C THR A 253 -1.41 -12.10 -0.99
N LEU A 254 -2.08 -13.20 -1.35
CA LEU A 254 -2.92 -13.22 -2.55
C LEU A 254 -4.12 -12.25 -2.42
N HIS A 255 -4.68 -12.12 -1.21
CA HIS A 255 -5.73 -11.13 -0.96
C HIS A 255 -5.24 -9.69 -1.22
N ALA A 256 -4.03 -9.35 -0.77
CA ALA A 256 -3.40 -8.07 -1.05
C ALA A 256 -3.07 -7.86 -2.54
N VAL A 257 -2.61 -8.91 -3.24
CA VAL A 257 -2.35 -8.86 -4.69
C VAL A 257 -3.64 -8.56 -5.47
N ASN A 258 -4.76 -9.18 -5.10
CA ASN A 258 -6.05 -8.93 -5.74
C ASN A 258 -6.51 -7.49 -5.55
N LEU A 259 -6.31 -6.92 -4.36
CA LEU A 259 -6.59 -5.52 -4.10
C LEU A 259 -5.73 -4.60 -4.98
N LEU A 260 -4.41 -4.81 -5.00
CA LEU A 260 -3.49 -4.03 -5.86
C LEU A 260 -3.89 -4.07 -7.34
N ASN A 261 -4.25 -5.24 -7.85
CA ASN A 261 -4.63 -5.39 -9.26
C ASN A 261 -5.89 -4.59 -9.61
N VAL A 262 -6.90 -4.56 -8.73
CA VAL A 262 -8.11 -3.75 -8.95
C VAL A 262 -7.81 -2.25 -8.85
N GLU A 263 -6.95 -1.83 -7.93
CA GLU A 263 -6.60 -0.43 -7.73
C GLU A 263 -5.88 0.18 -8.93
N ASP A 264 -5.07 -0.63 -9.62
CA ASP A 264 -4.09 -0.11 -10.56
C ASP A 264 -4.13 -0.79 -11.94
N ASN A 265 -5.21 -1.54 -12.19
CA ASN A 265 -5.47 -2.34 -13.39
C ASN A 265 -4.31 -3.29 -13.73
N GLY A 266 -3.71 -3.88 -12.70
CA GLY A 266 -2.63 -4.86 -12.81
C GLY A 266 -3.13 -6.28 -13.08
N ASN A 267 -2.23 -7.12 -13.57
CA ASN A 267 -2.42 -8.56 -13.80
C ASN A 267 -1.35 -9.37 -13.05
N ARG A 268 -1.02 -8.95 -11.82
CA ARG A 268 -0.04 -9.64 -10.99
C ARG A 268 -0.59 -10.99 -10.58
N ARG A 269 0.28 -11.99 -10.54
CA ARG A 269 -0.06 -13.37 -10.18
C ARG A 269 0.57 -13.71 -8.84
N CYS A 270 -0.07 -14.59 -8.07
CA CYS A 270 0.48 -15.03 -6.80
C CYS A 270 0.47 -16.56 -6.69
N ILE A 271 1.58 -17.13 -6.23
CA ILE A 271 1.70 -18.54 -5.85
C ILE A 271 1.85 -18.59 -4.33
N LEU A 272 0.88 -19.23 -3.68
CA LEU A 272 0.89 -19.47 -2.24
C LEU A 272 1.32 -20.91 -1.96
N VAL A 273 2.26 -21.10 -1.04
CA VAL A 273 2.62 -22.41 -0.50
C VAL A 273 2.42 -22.39 1.00
N THR A 274 1.65 -23.35 1.51
CA THR A 274 1.40 -23.55 2.93
C THR A 274 1.21 -25.03 3.23
N ASN A 275 1.57 -25.43 4.44
CA ASN A 275 1.18 -26.74 4.97
C ASN A 275 -0.28 -26.69 5.44
N ASN A 276 -0.93 -27.85 5.51
CA ASN A 276 -2.27 -28.01 6.07
C ASN A 276 -2.21 -28.42 7.55
N GLU A 277 -1.50 -27.62 8.35
CA GLU A 277 -1.27 -27.91 9.77
C GLU A 277 -2.55 -27.75 10.60
N VAL A 278 -2.73 -28.61 11.60
CA VAL A 278 -3.78 -28.49 12.63
C VAL A 278 -3.15 -28.02 13.93
N SER A 279 -3.91 -27.34 14.79
CA SER A 279 -3.40 -26.93 16.11
C SER A 279 -3.07 -28.14 16.98
N ASP A 280 -2.18 -27.97 17.97
CA ASP A 280 -1.82 -29.06 18.90
C ASP A 280 -3.04 -29.63 19.64
N ALA A 281 -3.99 -28.76 20.01
CA ALA A 281 -5.21 -29.15 20.69
C ALA A 281 -6.13 -29.99 19.77
N GLU A 282 -6.33 -29.55 18.52
CA GLU A 282 -7.11 -30.30 17.53
C GLU A 282 -6.43 -31.61 17.14
N SER A 283 -5.11 -31.59 16.96
CA SER A 283 -4.29 -32.78 16.69
C SER A 283 -4.52 -33.86 17.75
N LYS A 284 -4.53 -33.48 19.03
CA LYS A 284 -4.83 -34.39 20.14
C LYS A 284 -6.26 -34.92 20.08
N ALA A 285 -7.25 -34.05 19.88
CA ALA A 285 -8.65 -34.43 19.81
C ALA A 285 -8.95 -35.37 18.63
N LEU A 286 -8.36 -35.13 17.46
CA LEU A 286 -8.51 -35.97 16.27
C LEU A 286 -7.89 -37.35 16.49
N ARG A 287 -6.71 -37.42 17.14
CA ARG A 287 -6.09 -38.70 17.49
C ARG A 287 -6.92 -39.50 18.49
N GLU A 288 -7.53 -38.84 19.48
CA GLU A 288 -8.45 -39.49 20.43
C GLU A 288 -9.69 -40.07 19.74
N GLN A 289 -10.11 -39.49 18.62
CA GLN A 289 -11.18 -39.99 17.76
C GLN A 289 -10.70 -41.05 16.74
N GLY A 290 -9.41 -41.38 16.72
CA GLY A 290 -8.83 -42.39 15.82
C GLY A 290 -8.36 -41.87 14.46
N TYR A 291 -8.43 -40.56 14.20
CA TYR A 291 -7.96 -39.97 12.95
C TYR A 291 -6.46 -39.70 12.95
N GLN A 292 -5.84 -39.83 11.79
CA GLN A 292 -4.42 -39.61 11.54
C GLN A 292 -4.20 -38.49 10.51
N PRO A 293 -3.01 -37.85 10.51
CA PRO A 293 -2.63 -36.92 9.44
C PRO A 293 -2.79 -37.56 8.06
N GLY A 294 -3.52 -36.88 7.16
CA GLY A 294 -3.85 -37.37 5.83
C GLY A 294 -5.29 -37.90 5.70
N ASP A 295 -5.97 -38.23 6.80
CA ASP A 295 -7.39 -38.62 6.76
C ASP A 295 -8.26 -37.44 6.31
N PRO A 296 -9.35 -37.68 5.55
CA PRO A 296 -10.23 -36.61 5.10
C PRO A 296 -10.75 -35.71 6.23
N GLU A 297 -11.06 -36.29 7.39
CA GLU A 297 -11.52 -35.51 8.55
C GLU A 297 -10.38 -34.67 9.13
N TRP A 298 -9.16 -35.22 9.25
CA TRP A 298 -7.98 -34.46 9.70
C TRP A 298 -7.70 -33.26 8.79
N GLU A 299 -7.68 -33.50 7.49
CA GLU A 299 -7.35 -32.47 6.49
C GLU A 299 -8.35 -31.31 6.51
N LYS A 300 -9.62 -31.56 6.84
CA LYS A 300 -10.66 -30.52 6.93
C LYS A 300 -10.36 -29.47 8.01
N HIS A 301 -9.70 -29.87 9.09
CA HIS A 301 -9.35 -28.98 10.19
C HIS A 301 -8.09 -28.15 9.91
N GLY A 302 -7.22 -28.61 9.01
CA GLY A 302 -5.96 -27.95 8.75
C GLY A 302 -6.12 -26.53 8.20
N ILE A 303 -5.18 -25.64 8.53
CA ILE A 303 -5.23 -24.19 8.25
C ILE A 303 -5.48 -23.90 6.76
N CYS A 304 -4.89 -24.69 5.87
CA CYS A 304 -5.05 -24.49 4.42
C CYS A 304 -6.53 -24.65 4.02
N ARG A 305 -7.19 -25.70 4.51
CA ARG A 305 -8.60 -26.00 4.20
C ARG A 305 -9.58 -25.14 4.98
N SER A 306 -9.32 -24.88 6.26
CA SER A 306 -10.26 -24.19 7.14
C SER A 306 -10.15 -22.66 7.06
N VAL A 307 -9.01 -22.12 6.64
CA VAL A 307 -8.74 -20.67 6.66
C VAL A 307 -8.29 -20.14 5.31
N THR A 308 -7.21 -20.67 4.74
CA THR A 308 -6.59 -20.11 3.53
C THR A 308 -7.55 -20.19 2.34
N TRP A 309 -8.11 -21.36 2.05
CA TRP A 309 -9.01 -21.52 0.90
C TRP A 309 -10.29 -20.71 1.05
N PRO A 310 -11.01 -20.73 2.20
CA PRO A 310 -12.19 -19.89 2.40
C PRO A 310 -11.87 -18.40 2.26
N ARG A 311 -10.78 -17.89 2.86
CA ARG A 311 -10.39 -16.48 2.74
C ARG A 311 -10.24 -16.07 1.27
N ILE A 312 -9.48 -16.85 0.50
CA ILE A 312 -9.22 -16.55 -0.91
C ILE A 312 -10.49 -16.67 -1.74
N LYS A 313 -11.20 -17.79 -1.63
CA LYS A 313 -12.43 -18.04 -2.39
C LYS A 313 -13.48 -16.94 -2.12
N TYR A 314 -13.73 -16.63 -0.85
CA TYR A 314 -14.81 -15.70 -0.49
C TYR A 314 -14.44 -14.25 -0.81
N SER A 315 -13.18 -13.85 -0.61
CA SER A 315 -12.74 -12.51 -1.02
C SER A 315 -12.81 -12.32 -2.53
N ILE A 316 -12.50 -13.33 -3.35
CA ILE A 316 -12.66 -13.30 -4.81
C ILE A 316 -14.15 -13.24 -5.20
N LEU A 317 -15.01 -14.03 -4.56
CA LEU A 317 -16.43 -14.09 -4.93
C LEU A 317 -17.27 -12.95 -4.34
N GLY A 318 -16.78 -12.25 -3.32
CA GLY A 318 -17.55 -11.27 -2.55
C GLY A 318 -18.65 -11.89 -1.68
N LYS A 319 -18.67 -13.22 -1.55
CA LYS A 319 -19.67 -13.98 -0.78
C LYS A 319 -19.12 -15.33 -0.33
N ARG A 320 -19.73 -15.90 0.70
CA ARG A 320 -19.45 -17.24 1.24
C ARG A 320 -20.16 -18.33 0.42
N ASP A 321 -19.80 -19.58 0.69
CA ASP A 321 -20.41 -20.75 0.06
C ASP A 321 -21.90 -20.92 0.38
N ASP A 322 -22.35 -20.42 1.53
CA ASP A 322 -23.77 -20.39 1.92
C ASP A 322 -24.57 -19.26 1.24
N GLY A 323 -23.92 -18.46 0.38
CA GLY A 323 -24.53 -17.32 -0.32
C GLY A 323 -24.50 -16.00 0.46
N THR A 324 -24.03 -15.99 1.71
CA THR A 324 -23.89 -14.76 2.51
C THR A 324 -22.94 -13.79 1.84
N ILE A 325 -23.41 -12.59 1.53
CA ILE A 325 -22.61 -11.51 0.95
C ILE A 325 -21.63 -10.98 2.02
N LEU A 326 -20.38 -10.75 1.62
CA LEU A 326 -19.40 -10.15 2.51
C LEU A 326 -19.75 -8.69 2.78
N SER A 327 -19.86 -8.33 4.06
CA SER A 327 -20.07 -6.96 4.52
C SER A 327 -18.75 -6.24 4.76
N GLY A 328 -18.80 -4.90 4.76
CA GLY A 328 -17.64 -4.05 4.99
C GLY A 328 -16.98 -3.55 3.70
N GLU A 329 -15.87 -2.84 3.88
CA GLU A 329 -15.17 -2.13 2.82
C GLU A 329 -13.66 -2.37 2.91
N TYR A 330 -13.00 -2.47 1.76
CA TYR A 330 -11.55 -2.35 1.62
C TYR A 330 -11.15 -0.89 1.51
N TYR A 331 -10.10 -0.51 2.23
CA TYR A 331 -9.40 0.76 2.02
C TYR A 331 -8.45 0.61 0.84
N THR A 332 -8.48 1.53 -0.11
CA THR A 332 -7.59 1.48 -1.27
C THR A 332 -6.39 2.41 -1.13
N ASN A 333 -5.36 2.25 -1.96
CA ASN A 333 -4.26 3.20 -2.07
C ASN A 333 -4.65 4.54 -2.73
N GLN A 334 -5.84 4.61 -3.31
CA GLN A 334 -6.33 5.79 -3.98
C GLN A 334 -6.97 6.73 -2.96
N THR A 335 -6.68 8.01 -3.13
CA THR A 335 -7.35 9.10 -2.42
C THR A 335 -8.01 10.05 -3.39
N VAL A 336 -9.08 10.70 -2.93
CA VAL A 336 -9.81 11.75 -3.66
C VAL A 336 -9.86 12.99 -2.80
N SER A 337 -9.59 14.15 -3.41
CA SER A 337 -9.86 15.43 -2.76
C SER A 337 -11.36 15.67 -2.76
N LYS A 338 -11.92 15.97 -1.59
CA LYS A 338 -13.29 16.45 -1.47
C LYS A 338 -13.29 17.78 -0.74
N GLU A 339 -13.99 18.74 -1.33
CA GLU A 339 -14.31 20.00 -0.70
C GLU A 339 -15.37 19.76 0.39
N VAL A 340 -15.02 20.06 1.64
CA VAL A 340 -15.84 19.87 2.82
C VAL A 340 -15.99 21.20 3.54
N GLU A 341 -17.22 21.54 3.89
CA GLU A 341 -17.52 22.73 4.69
C GLU A 341 -16.93 22.63 6.11
N ARG A 342 -16.43 23.77 6.60
CA ARG A 342 -16.00 23.93 7.98
C ARG A 342 -17.20 23.78 8.93
N SER A 343 -16.94 23.24 10.12
CA SER A 343 -18.00 23.01 11.11
C SER A 343 -18.12 24.24 12.02
N PHE A 344 -19.35 24.73 12.22
CA PHE A 344 -19.63 25.91 13.04
C PHE A 344 -20.61 25.56 14.15
N TYR A 345 -20.27 25.94 15.38
CA TYR A 345 -21.02 25.62 16.59
C TYR A 345 -21.36 26.91 17.34
N GLN A 346 -22.65 27.20 17.46
CA GLN A 346 -23.14 28.33 18.25
C GLN A 346 -23.27 27.92 19.71
N LEU A 347 -22.60 28.65 20.62
CA LEU A 347 -22.72 28.47 22.06
C LEU A 347 -23.62 29.56 22.65
N GLY A 348 -24.92 29.47 22.37
CA GLY A 348 -25.92 30.51 22.69
C GLY A 348 -26.51 30.46 24.11
N PHE A 349 -26.05 29.53 24.96
CA PHE A 349 -26.54 29.37 26.34
C PHE A 349 -25.87 30.30 27.35
N ILE A 350 -25.01 31.22 26.90
CA ILE A 350 -24.28 32.17 27.75
C ILE A 350 -24.88 33.56 27.57
N ASP A 351 -25.37 34.15 28.66
CA ASP A 351 -26.06 35.45 28.63
C ASP A 351 -25.08 36.62 28.43
N ASN A 352 -23.96 36.63 29.15
CA ASN A 352 -22.93 37.68 29.07
C ASN A 352 -21.55 37.10 28.69
N PRO A 353 -21.28 36.78 27.41
CA PRO A 353 -20.01 36.19 26.97
C PRO A 353 -18.76 37.02 27.32
N THR A 354 -18.90 38.35 27.32
CA THR A 354 -17.82 39.30 27.62
C THR A 354 -17.40 39.33 29.08
N GLU A 355 -18.28 38.91 29.99
CA GLU A 355 -18.04 38.88 31.44
C GLU A 355 -17.55 37.51 31.94
N LEU A 356 -17.31 36.56 31.03
CA LEU A 356 -16.82 35.24 31.40
C LEU A 356 -15.46 35.32 32.10
N THR A 357 -15.41 34.85 33.35
CA THR A 357 -14.16 34.68 34.09
C THR A 357 -13.24 33.67 33.41
N THR A 358 -11.93 33.76 33.67
CA THR A 358 -10.93 32.80 33.18
C THR A 358 -11.30 31.34 33.49
N ASN A 359 -11.85 31.08 34.68
CA ASN A 359 -12.27 29.74 35.08
C ASN A 359 -13.48 29.25 34.26
N ALA A 360 -14.46 30.11 34.01
CA ALA A 360 -15.60 29.78 33.17
C ALA A 360 -15.17 29.49 31.71
N LYS A 361 -14.25 30.28 31.16
CA LYS A 361 -13.65 30.04 29.83
C LYS A 361 -12.92 28.69 29.77
N LYS A 362 -12.15 28.33 30.80
CA LYS A 362 -11.48 27.01 30.92
C LYS A 362 -12.48 25.86 30.98
N GLN A 363 -13.54 25.99 31.76
CA GLN A 363 -14.59 24.98 31.82
C GLN A 363 -15.25 24.79 30.46
N LEU A 364 -15.57 25.89 29.77
CA LEU A 364 -16.18 25.82 28.46
C LEU A 364 -15.28 25.15 27.42
N VAL A 365 -13.98 25.49 27.39
CA VAL A 365 -12.98 24.81 26.54
C VAL A 365 -12.93 23.30 26.83
N SER A 366 -13.01 22.90 28.11
CA SER A 366 -13.00 21.47 28.47
C SER A 366 -14.24 20.69 28.06
N LEU A 367 -15.32 21.37 27.65
CA LEU A 367 -16.55 20.75 27.14
C LEU A 367 -16.55 20.60 25.61
N LEU A 368 -15.63 21.27 24.91
CA LEU A 368 -15.57 21.19 23.45
C LEU A 368 -15.14 19.80 23.01
N ARG A 369 -15.98 19.16 22.20
CA ARG A 369 -15.77 17.82 21.65
C ARG A 369 -15.90 17.84 20.14
N GLY A 370 -15.02 17.11 19.47
CA GLY A 370 -15.11 16.86 18.04
C GLY A 370 -16.24 15.90 17.69
N LYS A 371 -16.48 15.72 16.38
CA LYS A 371 -17.37 14.66 15.89
C LYS A 371 -16.94 13.26 16.32
N ASP A 372 -15.66 13.08 16.61
CA ASP A 372 -15.06 11.85 17.12
C ASP A 372 -15.12 11.71 18.66
N GLY A 373 -15.72 12.67 19.35
CA GLY A 373 -15.86 12.67 20.81
C GLY A 373 -14.58 13.01 21.58
N LYS A 374 -13.49 13.43 20.91
CA LYS A 374 -12.24 13.83 21.58
C LYS A 374 -12.26 15.30 21.98
N SER A 375 -11.47 15.65 22.99
CA SER A 375 -11.27 17.04 23.43
C SER A 375 -10.58 17.85 22.33
N GLN A 376 -11.15 19.01 22.01
CA GLN A 376 -10.69 19.85 20.88
C GLN A 376 -9.57 20.82 21.24
N LEU A 377 -9.64 21.44 22.42
CA LEU A 377 -8.69 22.46 22.87
C LEU A 377 -8.26 22.20 24.33
N PRO A 378 -6.97 22.35 24.66
CA PRO A 378 -6.51 22.26 26.05
C PRO A 378 -6.82 23.54 26.82
N GLN A 379 -7.19 23.40 28.10
CA GLN A 379 -7.51 24.53 29.00
C GLN A 379 -6.32 25.48 29.23
N SER A 380 -5.09 25.01 29.02
CA SER A 380 -3.86 25.80 29.15
C SER A 380 -3.77 26.96 28.16
N LEU A 381 -4.55 26.93 27.07
CA LEU A 381 -4.61 28.02 26.08
C LEU A 381 -5.44 29.22 26.54
N VAL A 382 -6.26 29.06 27.59
CA VAL A 382 -7.07 30.15 28.14
C VAL A 382 -6.23 31.04 29.05
N LYS A 383 -6.02 32.28 28.64
CA LYS A 383 -5.41 33.37 29.43
C LYS A 383 -6.50 34.26 30.04
N ALA A 384 -6.11 35.11 31.00
CA ALA A 384 -7.06 35.96 31.72
C ALA A 384 -7.81 36.94 30.81
N ASP A 385 -7.14 37.42 29.77
CA ASP A 385 -7.60 38.38 28.77
C ASP A 385 -8.03 37.74 27.44
N SER A 386 -8.10 36.40 27.36
CA SER A 386 -8.44 35.71 26.11
C SER A 386 -9.83 36.11 25.60
N LYS A 387 -9.88 36.90 24.52
CA LYS A 387 -11.09 37.20 23.75
C LYS A 387 -11.45 36.07 22.77
N PHE A 388 -10.45 35.34 22.32
CA PHE A 388 -10.56 34.15 21.47
C PHE A 388 -9.35 33.22 21.68
N ILE A 389 -9.38 32.03 21.08
CA ILE A 389 -8.25 31.10 20.98
C ILE A 389 -8.10 30.68 19.52
N VAL A 390 -6.93 30.95 18.96
CA VAL A 390 -6.44 30.40 17.70
C VAL A 390 -5.11 29.72 17.99
N SER A 391 -4.89 28.53 17.44
CA SER A 391 -3.71 27.71 17.71
C SER A 391 -3.18 27.07 16.44
N ASP A 392 -1.87 27.19 16.23
CA ASP A 392 -1.12 26.51 15.17
C ASP A 392 -1.11 24.98 15.32
N LYS A 393 -1.35 24.48 16.54
CA LYS A 393 -1.34 23.04 16.87
C LYS A 393 -2.70 22.34 16.90
N HIS A 394 -3.80 23.07 16.89
CA HIS A 394 -5.14 22.50 17.12
C HIS A 394 -6.08 22.89 15.97
N SER A 395 -6.92 21.96 15.54
CA SER A 395 -7.88 22.14 14.43
C SER A 395 -9.17 22.84 14.85
N ALA A 396 -9.28 23.30 16.10
CA ALA A 396 -10.44 24.01 16.62
C ALA A 396 -10.07 25.41 17.09
N THR A 397 -11.04 26.30 17.01
CA THR A 397 -10.94 27.68 17.49
C THR A 397 -12.18 28.05 18.27
N ILE A 398 -12.05 29.00 19.21
CA ILE A 398 -13.19 29.57 19.92
C ILE A 398 -13.12 31.09 20.00
N LEU A 399 -14.24 31.75 19.67
CA LEU A 399 -14.46 33.18 19.89
C LEU A 399 -15.32 33.37 21.15
N PHE A 400 -14.74 33.91 22.22
CA PHE A 400 -15.45 34.20 23.47
C PHE A 400 -16.16 35.56 23.43
N ASP A 401 -15.54 36.55 22.79
CA ASP A 401 -16.04 37.93 22.71
C ASP A 401 -16.21 38.34 21.24
N VAL A 402 -17.47 38.56 20.84
CA VAL A 402 -17.81 38.95 19.47
C VAL A 402 -17.28 40.32 19.07
N ASN A 403 -16.95 41.19 20.02
CA ASN A 403 -16.33 42.49 19.72
C ASN A 403 -14.90 42.34 19.19
N ALA A 404 -14.29 41.17 19.40
CA ALA A 404 -12.96 40.82 18.91
C ALA A 404 -12.99 40.08 17.57
N VAL A 405 -14.11 40.08 16.84
CA VAL A 405 -14.24 39.30 15.60
C VAL A 405 -13.17 39.67 14.56
N ASN A 406 -12.85 40.96 14.40
CA ASN A 406 -11.83 41.40 13.45
C ASN A 406 -10.43 40.89 13.85
N GLU A 407 -10.04 41.08 15.12
CA GLU A 407 -8.77 40.55 15.67
C GLU A 407 -8.69 39.02 15.53
N TRP A 408 -9.83 38.34 15.69
CA TRP A 408 -9.92 36.89 15.56
C TRP A 408 -9.79 36.42 14.10
N LEU A 409 -10.43 37.11 13.15
CA LEU A 409 -10.31 36.83 11.72
C LEU A 409 -8.87 37.03 11.23
N GLU A 410 -8.18 38.09 11.67
CA GLU A 410 -6.75 38.29 11.39
C GLU A 410 -5.88 37.17 11.96
N ALA A 411 -6.21 36.68 13.17
CA ALA A 411 -5.51 35.56 13.77
C ALA A 411 -5.74 34.23 13.00
N LEU A 412 -6.93 34.05 12.44
CA LEU A 412 -7.30 32.89 11.62
C LEU A 412 -6.65 32.89 10.24
N GLU A 413 -6.16 34.03 9.76
CA GLU A 413 -5.45 34.12 8.49
C GLU A 413 -4.25 33.16 8.47
N ASP A 414 -4.20 32.31 7.45
CA ASP A 414 -3.23 31.20 7.26
C ASP A 414 -3.36 29.98 8.20
N GLN A 415 -4.47 29.84 8.93
CA GLN A 415 -4.74 28.68 9.79
C GLN A 415 -5.67 27.66 9.12
N ASP A 416 -5.28 27.18 7.93
CA ASP A 416 -6.12 26.30 7.10
C ASP A 416 -6.49 24.97 7.79
N HIS A 417 -5.65 24.52 8.72
CA HIS A 417 -5.87 23.30 9.50
C HIS A 417 -7.02 23.44 10.51
N ILE A 418 -7.56 24.65 10.72
CA ILE A 418 -8.72 24.88 11.59
C ILE A 418 -10.00 24.49 10.86
N THR A 419 -10.65 23.46 11.40
CA THR A 419 -11.83 22.80 10.87
C THR A 419 -13.11 23.13 11.65
N ASP A 420 -12.98 23.41 12.95
CA ASP A 420 -14.10 23.52 13.89
C ASP A 420 -14.12 24.90 14.58
N PHE A 421 -15.22 25.63 14.41
CA PHE A 421 -15.40 27.00 14.87
C PHE A 421 -16.48 27.08 15.95
N TYR A 422 -16.09 27.35 17.18
CA TYR A 422 -17.00 27.57 18.30
C TYR A 422 -17.18 29.07 18.52
N ILE A 423 -18.42 29.56 18.49
CA ILE A 423 -18.73 30.99 18.59
C ILE A 423 -19.67 31.19 19.76
N VAL A 424 -19.21 31.89 20.80
CA VAL A 424 -19.99 32.21 21.99
C VAL A 424 -20.86 33.43 21.72
N VAL A 425 -22.07 33.19 21.23
CA VAL A 425 -23.02 34.26 20.90
C VAL A 425 -24.47 33.78 21.02
N LYS A 426 -25.31 34.60 21.66
CA LYS A 426 -26.74 34.32 21.82
C LYS A 426 -27.56 34.64 20.57
N SER A 427 -27.23 35.73 19.88
CA SER A 427 -27.88 36.17 18.64
C SER A 427 -27.55 35.24 17.47
N ALA A 428 -28.58 34.57 16.93
CA ALA A 428 -28.44 33.74 15.72
C ALA A 428 -28.08 34.57 14.47
N ALA A 429 -28.51 35.84 14.41
CA ALA A 429 -28.17 36.75 13.32
C ALA A 429 -26.67 37.05 13.31
N THR A 430 -26.12 37.42 14.48
CA THR A 430 -24.69 37.69 14.66
C THR A 430 -23.85 36.44 14.41
N PHE A 431 -24.31 35.26 14.86
CA PHE A 431 -23.66 33.98 14.54
C PHE A 431 -23.56 33.75 13.02
N LYS A 432 -24.66 33.97 12.29
CA LYS A 432 -24.70 33.78 10.83
C LYS A 432 -23.79 34.75 10.10
N GLU A 433 -23.70 35.99 10.57
CA GLU A 433 -22.80 37.02 10.03
C GLU A 433 -21.33 36.62 10.24
N ILE A 434 -20.92 36.27 11.46
CA ILE A 434 -19.55 35.83 11.76
C ILE A 434 -19.20 34.59 10.95
N LYS A 435 -20.12 33.61 10.86
CA LYS A 435 -19.94 32.42 10.02
C LYS A 435 -19.67 32.81 8.55
N ALA A 436 -20.44 33.75 7.99
CA ALA A 436 -20.24 34.19 6.61
C ALA A 436 -18.87 34.88 6.42
N GLN A 437 -18.42 35.68 7.39
CA GLN A 437 -17.09 36.30 7.35
C GLN A 437 -15.97 35.24 7.38
N VAL A 438 -16.06 34.24 8.26
CA VAL A 438 -15.10 33.13 8.31
C VAL A 438 -15.12 32.30 7.03
N SER A 439 -16.31 31.97 6.50
CA SER A 439 -16.45 31.24 5.25
C SER A 439 -15.88 32.01 4.06
N ASN A 440 -16.04 33.33 4.01
CA ASN A 440 -15.43 34.16 2.97
C ASN A 440 -13.90 34.26 3.13
N LEU A 441 -13.39 34.24 4.37
CA LEU A 441 -11.95 34.33 4.65
C LEU A 441 -11.22 33.02 4.32
N LEU A 442 -11.72 31.89 4.84
CA LEU A 442 -11.02 30.60 4.80
C LEU A 442 -11.55 29.65 3.74
N GLY A 443 -12.74 29.93 3.18
CA GLY A 443 -13.42 29.05 2.26
C GLY A 443 -13.74 27.67 2.86
N PRO A 444 -14.14 26.73 2.01
CA PRO A 444 -14.22 25.32 2.35
C PRO A 444 -12.82 24.67 2.43
N MET A 445 -12.77 23.44 2.90
CA MET A 445 -11.55 22.67 3.12
C MET A 445 -11.43 21.56 2.09
N ASN A 446 -10.27 21.41 1.48
CA ASN A 446 -9.96 20.21 0.72
C ASN A 446 -9.48 19.11 1.69
N VAL A 447 -10.27 18.05 1.80
CA VAL A 447 -9.93 16.88 2.62
C VAL A 447 -9.64 15.72 1.69
N THR A 448 -8.45 15.15 1.82
CA THR A 448 -8.06 13.94 1.13
C THR A 448 -8.71 12.74 1.80
N LEU A 449 -9.70 12.14 1.15
CA LEU A 449 -10.39 10.95 1.63
C LEU A 449 -9.86 9.70 0.93
N GLN A 450 -9.65 8.64 1.68
CA GLN A 450 -9.28 7.34 1.12
C GLN A 450 -10.49 6.73 0.41
N VAL A 451 -10.28 6.33 -0.85
CA VAL A 451 -11.29 5.63 -1.63
C VAL A 451 -11.48 4.24 -1.03
N LYS A 452 -12.74 3.86 -0.87
CA LYS A 452 -13.13 2.56 -0.34
C LYS A 452 -13.86 1.74 -1.39
N ARG A 453 -13.77 0.42 -1.25
CA ARG A 453 -14.42 -0.54 -2.14
C ARG A 453 -15.22 -1.57 -1.34
N PRO A 454 -16.50 -1.83 -1.65
CA PRO A 454 -17.26 -2.87 -0.99
C PRO A 454 -16.59 -4.25 -1.09
N MET A 455 -16.58 -5.02 0.01
CA MET A 455 -16.06 -6.40 -0.03
C MET A 455 -16.94 -7.33 -0.89
N SER A 456 -18.24 -7.00 -0.99
CA SER A 456 -19.23 -7.70 -1.82
C SER A 456 -18.90 -7.74 -3.30
N ASP A 457 -18.10 -6.78 -3.78
CA ASP A 457 -17.74 -6.69 -5.19
C ASP A 457 -16.72 -7.77 -5.62
N GLY A 458 -16.19 -8.55 -4.67
CA GLY A 458 -15.26 -9.63 -4.93
C GLY A 458 -13.95 -9.16 -5.57
N PHE A 459 -13.25 -10.00 -6.31
CA PHE A 459 -12.12 -9.59 -7.16
C PHE A 459 -12.19 -10.34 -8.50
N PRO A 460 -11.88 -9.69 -9.63
CA PRO A 460 -11.85 -10.35 -10.94
C PRO A 460 -10.58 -11.22 -11.08
N ALA A 461 -10.52 -12.30 -10.31
CA ALA A 461 -9.39 -13.22 -10.26
C ALA A 461 -9.87 -14.68 -10.31
N ASN A 462 -9.07 -15.55 -10.89
CA ASN A 462 -9.21 -17.00 -10.76
C ASN A 462 -8.31 -17.52 -9.63
N VAL A 463 -8.65 -18.70 -9.11
CA VAL A 463 -7.82 -19.42 -8.13
C VAL A 463 -7.90 -20.91 -8.41
N GLU A 464 -6.75 -21.59 -8.34
CA GLU A 464 -6.64 -23.04 -8.42
C GLU A 464 -5.91 -23.54 -7.17
N TYR A 465 -6.34 -24.69 -6.66
CA TYR A 465 -5.79 -25.29 -5.45
C TYR A 465 -5.12 -26.61 -5.77
N PHE A 466 -3.88 -26.78 -5.31
CA PHE A 466 -3.08 -27.96 -5.57
C PHE A 466 -2.68 -28.64 -4.26
N LYS A 467 -2.69 -29.98 -4.26
CA LYS A 467 -2.01 -30.79 -3.24
C LYS A 467 -0.80 -31.43 -3.91
N LEU A 468 0.39 -31.16 -3.40
CA LEU A 468 1.59 -31.83 -3.88
C LEU A 468 1.58 -33.29 -3.41
N GLY A 469 1.82 -34.20 -4.35
CA GLY A 469 1.88 -35.63 -4.13
C GLY A 469 3.04 -36.26 -4.88
N PHE A 470 3.24 -37.56 -4.68
CA PHE A 470 4.22 -38.36 -5.42
C PHE A 470 3.49 -39.19 -6.46
N LEU A 471 4.12 -39.35 -7.63
CA LEU A 471 3.65 -40.23 -8.69
C LEU A 471 4.42 -41.55 -8.66
N ASP A 472 3.75 -42.64 -9.03
CA ASP A 472 4.41 -43.92 -9.27
C ASP A 472 5.24 -43.87 -10.55
N LYS A 473 6.52 -44.25 -10.44
CA LYS A 473 7.46 -44.19 -11.55
C LYS A 473 7.07 -45.10 -12.72
N ASN A 474 6.54 -46.29 -12.43
CA ASN A 474 6.16 -47.23 -13.48
C ASN A 474 4.94 -46.71 -14.24
N SER A 475 3.94 -46.18 -13.53
CA SER A 475 2.76 -45.56 -14.16
C SER A 475 3.14 -44.35 -15.04
N VAL A 476 4.12 -43.54 -14.63
CA VAL A 476 4.64 -42.46 -15.47
C VAL A 476 5.33 -43.02 -16.72
N SER A 477 6.19 -44.03 -16.57
CA SER A 477 6.89 -44.65 -17.72
C SER A 477 5.94 -45.31 -18.74
N LEU A 478 4.75 -45.71 -18.29
CA LEU A 478 3.68 -46.27 -19.12
C LEU A 478 2.76 -45.20 -19.75
N GLY A 479 3.04 -43.91 -19.51
CA GLY A 479 2.24 -42.79 -20.05
C GLY A 479 0.86 -42.63 -19.40
N GLN A 480 0.63 -43.21 -18.23
CA GLN A 480 -0.69 -43.23 -17.57
C GLN A 480 -0.92 -42.05 -16.61
N GLN A 481 0.03 -41.11 -16.53
CA GLN A 481 0.06 -40.07 -15.50
C GLN A 481 0.28 -38.66 -16.08
N PHE A 482 0.21 -38.50 -17.41
CA PHE A 482 0.43 -37.21 -18.05
C PHE A 482 -0.56 -36.13 -17.57
N ARG A 483 -1.81 -36.52 -17.28
CA ARG A 483 -2.81 -35.61 -16.72
C ARG A 483 -2.37 -34.94 -15.41
N GLU A 484 -1.55 -35.61 -14.59
CA GLU A 484 -1.12 -35.13 -13.28
C GLU A 484 -0.02 -34.05 -13.39
N ILE A 485 0.77 -34.08 -14.47
CA ILE A 485 1.83 -33.09 -14.71
C ILE A 485 1.37 -31.87 -15.50
N LEU A 486 0.26 -31.98 -16.25
CA LEU A 486 -0.26 -30.90 -17.08
C LEU A 486 -0.47 -29.58 -16.30
N PRO A 487 -0.97 -29.57 -15.05
CA PRO A 487 -1.06 -28.35 -14.25
C PRO A 487 0.30 -27.70 -13.98
N LEU A 488 1.38 -28.48 -13.82
CA LEU A 488 2.73 -27.95 -13.63
C LEU A 488 3.24 -27.27 -14.90
N LEU A 489 2.95 -27.84 -16.08
CA LEU A 489 3.29 -27.22 -17.36
C LEU A 489 2.51 -25.92 -17.57
N TRP A 490 1.23 -25.89 -17.19
CA TRP A 490 0.41 -24.69 -17.21
C TRP A 490 0.97 -23.60 -16.26
N LEU A 491 1.33 -23.95 -15.03
CA LEU A 491 1.97 -23.05 -14.07
C LEU A 491 3.29 -22.48 -14.61
N LYS A 492 4.17 -23.34 -15.13
CA LYS A 492 5.46 -22.95 -15.74
C LYS A 492 5.27 -22.06 -16.98
N SER A 493 4.16 -22.23 -17.70
CA SER A 493 3.79 -21.39 -18.85
C SER A 493 3.09 -20.09 -18.46
N GLY A 494 2.88 -19.87 -17.16
CA GLY A 494 2.40 -18.60 -16.62
C GLY A 494 0.98 -18.62 -16.06
N ALA A 495 0.33 -19.78 -15.97
CA ALA A 495 -0.97 -19.95 -15.32
C ALA A 495 -2.08 -19.05 -15.90
N ILE A 496 -2.07 -18.82 -17.20
CA ILE A 496 -3.04 -17.95 -17.89
C ILE A 496 -4.28 -18.77 -18.25
N GLY A 497 -5.46 -18.17 -18.06
CA GLY A 497 -6.75 -18.79 -18.39
C GLY A 497 -7.18 -19.89 -17.40
N ARG A 498 -8.24 -20.61 -17.74
CA ARG A 498 -8.69 -21.78 -16.96
C ARG A 498 -7.66 -22.90 -17.07
N ARG A 499 -7.35 -23.57 -15.96
CA ARG A 499 -6.44 -24.72 -15.95
C ARG A 499 -6.92 -25.78 -16.96
N PRO A 500 -6.05 -26.27 -17.86
CA PRO A 500 -6.42 -27.30 -18.81
C PRO A 500 -6.62 -28.66 -18.12
N GLU A 501 -7.52 -29.47 -18.66
CA GLU A 501 -7.91 -30.80 -18.15
C GLU A 501 -7.94 -31.81 -19.30
N ILE A 502 -7.57 -33.06 -18.99
CA ILE A 502 -7.65 -34.20 -19.90
C ILE A 502 -8.62 -35.20 -19.26
N ASN A 503 -9.63 -35.65 -20.01
CA ASN A 503 -10.64 -36.59 -19.53
C ASN A 503 -10.28 -38.07 -19.76
N SER A 504 -9.06 -38.33 -20.25
CA SER A 504 -8.52 -39.66 -20.55
C SER A 504 -7.28 -39.92 -19.70
N ASP A 505 -7.07 -41.19 -19.35
CA ASP A 505 -5.83 -41.66 -18.72
C ASP A 505 -4.74 -41.94 -19.77
N GLU A 506 -5.07 -41.90 -21.07
CA GLU A 506 -4.11 -42.04 -22.16
C GLU A 506 -3.43 -40.70 -22.49
N GLU A 507 -2.15 -40.79 -22.81
CA GLU A 507 -1.37 -39.66 -23.30
C GLU A 507 -1.91 -39.15 -24.64
N PRO A 508 -2.22 -37.85 -24.76
CA PRO A 508 -2.55 -37.28 -26.05
C PRO A 508 -1.28 -37.18 -26.90
N ASP A 509 -1.35 -37.49 -28.20
CA ASP A 509 -0.24 -37.27 -29.15
C ASP A 509 0.34 -35.84 -29.07
N MET A 510 -0.55 -34.86 -28.90
CA MET A 510 -0.22 -33.45 -28.75
C MET A 510 -1.35 -32.67 -28.06
N LEU A 511 -1.00 -31.52 -27.48
CA LEU A 511 -1.92 -30.53 -26.94
C LEU A 511 -1.57 -29.14 -27.48
N ILE A 512 -2.58 -28.40 -27.95
CA ILE A 512 -2.42 -27.01 -28.41
C ILE A 512 -3.44 -26.17 -27.65
N LEU A 513 -2.95 -25.31 -26.75
CA LEU A 513 -3.77 -24.62 -25.75
C LEU A 513 -3.64 -23.09 -25.89
N PRO A 514 -4.21 -22.47 -26.94
CA PRO A 514 -4.06 -21.04 -27.22
C PRO A 514 -4.62 -20.13 -26.13
N GLN A 515 -5.68 -20.56 -25.43
CA GLN A 515 -6.24 -19.83 -24.29
C GLN A 515 -5.30 -19.79 -23.08
N ASN A 516 -4.38 -20.76 -22.99
CA ASN A 516 -3.37 -20.83 -21.93
C ASN A 516 -2.00 -20.33 -22.39
N GLY A 517 -1.81 -20.19 -23.70
CA GLY A 517 -0.59 -19.70 -24.34
C GLY A 517 0.54 -20.73 -24.44
N PHE A 518 0.25 -22.02 -24.38
CA PHE A 518 1.26 -23.07 -24.52
C PHE A 518 0.79 -24.29 -25.32
N ALA A 519 1.74 -25.10 -25.78
CA ALA A 519 1.49 -26.35 -26.47
C ALA A 519 2.45 -27.44 -25.99
N VAL A 520 2.07 -28.70 -26.15
CA VAL A 520 2.88 -29.87 -25.81
C VAL A 520 2.85 -30.84 -26.98
N LEU A 521 4.02 -31.29 -27.44
CA LEU A 521 4.14 -32.42 -28.36
C LEU A 521 4.61 -33.64 -27.55
N VAL A 522 3.77 -34.66 -27.46
CA VAL A 522 4.06 -35.89 -26.69
C VAL A 522 4.65 -36.96 -27.60
N ASP A 523 4.07 -37.15 -28.79
CA ASP A 523 4.57 -38.08 -29.79
C ASP A 523 5.38 -37.35 -30.89
N GLU A 524 6.70 -37.57 -30.89
CA GLU A 524 7.64 -37.04 -31.89
C GLU A 524 7.23 -37.36 -33.34
N THR A 525 6.56 -38.51 -33.58
CA THR A 525 6.15 -38.89 -34.94
C THR A 525 5.12 -37.93 -35.53
N LYS A 526 4.47 -37.11 -34.68
CA LYS A 526 3.47 -36.11 -35.07
C LYS A 526 4.02 -34.71 -35.25
N TYR A 527 5.35 -34.53 -35.20
CA TYR A 527 5.98 -33.20 -35.26
C TYR A 527 5.53 -32.36 -36.46
N ALA A 528 5.49 -32.92 -37.67
CA ALA A 528 5.10 -32.17 -38.86
C ALA A 528 3.67 -31.62 -38.78
N GLU A 529 2.73 -32.41 -38.24
CA GLU A 529 1.36 -32.00 -38.00
C GLU A 529 1.28 -30.94 -36.89
N PHE A 530 2.02 -31.15 -35.80
CA PHE A 530 2.09 -30.23 -34.68
C PHE A 530 2.63 -28.85 -35.10
N ALA A 531 3.76 -28.82 -35.81
CA ALA A 531 4.39 -27.60 -36.32
C ALA A 531 3.45 -26.81 -37.22
N LYS A 532 2.69 -27.50 -38.08
CA LYS A 532 1.64 -26.88 -38.90
C LYS A 532 0.55 -26.26 -38.03
N LYS A 533 -0.04 -27.02 -37.10
CA LYS A 533 -1.13 -26.54 -36.24
C LYS A 533 -0.72 -25.35 -35.37
N ILE A 534 0.46 -25.36 -34.75
CA ILE A 534 0.93 -24.21 -33.95
C ILE A 534 1.23 -22.98 -34.81
N SER A 535 1.56 -23.15 -36.10
CA SER A 535 1.78 -22.03 -37.01
C SER A 535 0.48 -21.34 -37.45
N GLU A 536 -0.64 -22.07 -37.42
CA GLU A 536 -1.99 -21.57 -37.74
C GLU A 536 -2.66 -20.90 -36.53
N VAL A 537 -2.14 -21.13 -35.33
CA VAL A 537 -2.72 -20.66 -34.06
C VAL A 537 -1.91 -19.51 -33.49
N ASN A 538 -2.57 -18.37 -33.29
CA ASN A 538 -1.98 -17.22 -32.61
C ASN A 538 -1.91 -17.47 -31.08
N ASN A 539 -1.01 -16.76 -30.39
CA ASN A 539 -0.89 -16.73 -28.92
C ASN A 539 -0.22 -17.93 -28.24
N ILE A 540 0.44 -18.84 -28.96
CA ILE A 540 1.35 -19.83 -28.33
C ILE A 540 2.69 -19.16 -28.04
N LYS A 541 3.07 -19.11 -26.76
CA LYS A 541 4.31 -18.48 -26.27
C LYS A 541 5.30 -19.49 -25.72
N VAL A 542 4.84 -20.67 -25.31
CA VAL A 542 5.66 -21.74 -24.73
C VAL A 542 5.34 -23.07 -25.42
N VAL A 543 6.36 -23.85 -25.75
CA VAL A 543 6.19 -25.20 -26.30
C VAL A 543 6.99 -26.20 -25.48
N TYR A 544 6.37 -27.32 -25.13
CA TYR A 544 7.05 -28.46 -24.52
C TYR A 544 7.18 -29.58 -25.53
N PHE A 545 8.36 -30.17 -25.61
CA PHE A 545 8.64 -31.34 -26.43
C PHE A 545 8.97 -32.52 -25.53
N VAL A 546 8.19 -33.57 -25.61
CA VAL A 546 8.45 -34.81 -24.88
C VAL A 546 9.44 -35.64 -25.69
N THR A 547 10.69 -35.68 -25.26
CA THR A 547 11.73 -36.45 -25.94
C THR A 547 12.91 -36.76 -25.03
N ASN A 548 13.49 -37.94 -25.21
CA ASN A 548 14.76 -38.31 -24.58
C ASN A 548 15.98 -37.92 -25.42
N SER A 549 15.79 -37.47 -26.66
CA SER A 549 16.87 -37.07 -27.58
C SER A 549 17.09 -35.55 -27.55
N GLU A 550 18.28 -35.12 -27.11
CA GLU A 550 18.65 -33.71 -27.17
C GLU A 550 18.78 -33.19 -28.61
N GLU A 551 19.18 -34.06 -29.55
CA GLU A 551 19.28 -33.72 -30.97
C GLU A 551 17.89 -33.45 -31.55
N ALA A 552 16.94 -34.36 -31.30
CA ALA A 552 15.55 -34.19 -31.74
C ALA A 552 14.92 -32.92 -31.13
N PHE A 553 15.19 -32.63 -29.86
CA PHE A 553 14.73 -31.40 -29.22
C PHE A 553 15.24 -30.13 -29.92
N ARG A 554 16.52 -30.09 -30.32
CA ARG A 554 17.12 -28.96 -31.04
C ARG A 554 16.50 -28.81 -32.42
N GLU A 555 16.41 -29.89 -33.19
CA GLU A 555 15.81 -29.88 -34.53
C GLU A 555 14.34 -29.42 -34.49
N MET A 556 13.55 -29.96 -33.55
CA MET A 556 12.14 -29.59 -33.39
C MET A 556 11.98 -28.12 -32.98
N THR A 557 12.88 -27.60 -32.13
CA THR A 557 12.90 -26.20 -31.71
C THR A 557 13.22 -25.27 -32.89
N ASP A 558 14.23 -25.61 -33.70
CA ASP A 558 14.66 -24.80 -34.84
C ASP A 558 13.58 -24.74 -35.94
N GLY A 559 12.76 -25.78 -36.07
CA GLY A 559 11.67 -25.83 -37.05
C GLY A 559 10.41 -25.04 -36.65
N ILE A 560 10.36 -24.39 -35.48
CA ILE A 560 9.20 -23.60 -35.04
C ILE A 560 9.58 -22.14 -34.71
N LYS A 561 8.62 -21.22 -34.81
CA LYS A 561 8.88 -19.79 -34.56
C LYS A 561 8.90 -19.39 -33.08
N ILE A 562 8.49 -20.28 -32.18
CA ILE A 562 8.34 -19.99 -30.74
C ILE A 562 9.67 -20.20 -30.03
N LYS A 563 10.14 -19.19 -29.29
CA LYS A 563 11.47 -19.20 -28.65
C LYS A 563 11.53 -19.93 -27.31
N ASN A 564 10.44 -19.92 -26.54
CA ASN A 564 10.43 -20.56 -25.22
C ASN A 564 10.04 -22.02 -25.39
N THR A 565 11.04 -22.86 -25.70
CA THR A 565 10.86 -24.30 -25.79
C THR A 565 11.49 -25.01 -24.60
N TYR A 566 10.88 -26.10 -24.16
CA TYR A 566 11.37 -26.91 -23.05
C TYR A 566 11.34 -28.38 -23.43
N GLN A 567 12.45 -29.08 -23.16
CA GLN A 567 12.49 -30.53 -23.23
C GLN A 567 11.84 -31.11 -21.97
N LEU A 568 10.97 -32.08 -22.17
CA LEU A 568 10.44 -32.96 -21.14
C LEU A 568 10.90 -34.38 -21.44
N TYR A 569 11.70 -34.98 -20.57
CA TYR A 569 12.00 -36.41 -20.68
C TYR A 569 10.73 -37.25 -20.61
N ARG A 570 10.70 -38.40 -21.31
CA ARG A 570 9.55 -39.31 -21.33
C ARG A 570 9.17 -39.81 -19.94
N ASP A 571 10.17 -40.04 -19.09
CA ASP A 571 9.93 -40.22 -17.65
C ASP A 571 9.88 -38.83 -17.01
N TYR A 572 8.74 -38.14 -17.16
CA TYR A 572 8.61 -36.73 -16.80
C TYR A 572 9.06 -36.41 -15.38
N ILE A 573 9.03 -37.40 -14.47
CA ILE A 573 9.53 -37.33 -13.10
C ILE A 573 10.94 -36.75 -13.07
N ASP A 574 11.83 -37.16 -13.98
CA ASP A 574 13.23 -36.74 -13.99
C ASP A 574 13.39 -35.21 -14.15
N ASN A 575 12.43 -34.54 -14.80
CA ASN A 575 12.41 -33.08 -14.92
C ASN A 575 12.05 -32.38 -13.60
N PHE A 576 11.46 -33.10 -12.65
CA PHE A 576 10.95 -32.59 -11.38
C PHE A 576 11.65 -33.21 -10.16
N VAL A 577 12.65 -34.08 -10.34
CA VAL A 577 13.47 -34.63 -9.24
C VAL A 577 14.32 -33.51 -8.62
N LEU A 578 14.11 -33.26 -7.33
CA LEU A 578 14.93 -32.35 -6.53
C LEU A 578 16.34 -32.93 -6.32
N GLY A 579 17.38 -32.20 -6.74
CA GLY A 579 18.79 -32.59 -6.53
C GLY A 579 19.36 -33.55 -7.59
N SER A 580 18.77 -33.62 -8.78
CA SER A 580 19.39 -34.32 -9.93
C SER A 580 20.67 -33.60 -10.39
N ARG A 581 21.50 -34.28 -11.20
CA ARG A 581 22.85 -33.89 -11.69
C ARG A 581 23.02 -32.46 -12.26
N ARG A 582 21.96 -31.66 -12.36
CA ARG A 582 21.96 -30.29 -12.90
C ARG A 582 22.06 -29.20 -11.82
N ASP A 583 22.07 -29.59 -10.54
CA ASP A 583 22.18 -28.67 -9.39
C ASP A 583 23.63 -28.45 -8.88
N SER A 584 24.63 -29.00 -9.58
CA SER A 584 26.07 -28.84 -9.28
C SER A 584 26.74 -27.77 -10.12
#